data_AF-A0A257YG09-F1
#
_entry.id   AF-A0A257YG09-F1
#
_cell.length_a   1.000
_cell.length_b   1.000
_cell.length_c   1.000
_cell.angle_alpha   90.00
_cell.angle_beta   90.00
_cell.angle_gamma   90.00
#
_symmetry.space_group_name_H-M   'P 1'
#
loop_
_entity.id
_entity.type
_entity.pdbx_description
1 polymer ?
#
loop_
_entity_poly.entity_id
_entity_poly.type
_entity_poly.pdbx_seq_one_letter_code
_entity_poly.pdbx_strand_id
1 'polypeptide(L)' 'PGSNGAVRDGWDGILAEQLDSRNRPCNFVELMPRLTET' A
#
# COMPACT_ATOMS: atom_id res chain seq x y z
N PRO A 1 4.34 -14.00 -0.01
CA PRO A 1 3.82 -15.35 -0.33
C PRO A 1 4.29 -15.81 -1.72
N GLY A 2 4.47 -17.11 -1.94
CA GLY A 2 4.83 -17.66 -3.26
C GLY A 2 3.64 -18.08 -4.14
N SER A 3 2.42 -18.11 -3.58
CA SER A 3 1.20 -18.43 -4.32
C SER A 3 0.64 -17.19 -5.02
N ASN A 4 0.32 -17.32 -6.32
CA ASN A 4 -0.30 -16.25 -7.12
C ASN A 4 -1.64 -15.79 -6.55
N GLY A 5 -2.41 -16.69 -5.90
CA GLY A 5 -3.67 -16.35 -5.25
C GLY A 5 -3.45 -15.38 -4.09
N ALA A 6 -2.57 -15.75 -3.16
CA ALA A 6 -2.25 -14.92 -2.00
C ALA A 6 -1.60 -13.56 -2.38
N VAL A 7 -0.84 -13.52 -3.49
CA VAL A 7 -0.29 -12.26 -4.02
C VAL A 7 -1.42 -11.38 -4.57
N ARG A 8 -2.37 -11.95 -5.32
CA ARG A 8 -3.54 -11.22 -5.82
C ARG A 8 -4.40 -10.69 -4.68
N ASP A 9 -4.70 -11.52 -3.69
CA ASP A 9 -5.53 -11.13 -2.55
C ASP A 9 -4.88 -9.98 -1.76
N GLY A 10 -3.56 -10.03 -1.55
CA GLY A 10 -2.82 -8.93 -0.90
C GLY A 10 -2.79 -7.65 -1.74
N TRP A 11 -2.72 -7.78 -3.08
CA TRP A 11 -2.79 -6.64 -3.97
C TRP A 11 -4.17 -5.99 -3.96
N ASP A 12 -5.21 -6.77 -4.28
CA ASP A 12 -6.58 -6.29 -4.46
C ASP A 12 -7.22 -5.85 -3.13
N GLY A 13 -6.90 -6.52 -2.02
CA GLY A 13 -7.53 -6.27 -0.72
C GLY A 13 -6.80 -5.27 0.18
N ILE A 14 -5.56 -4.87 -0.16
CA ILE A 14 -4.76 -3.99 0.69
C ILE A 14 -3.94 -3.00 -0.14
N LEU A 15 -3.01 -3.51 -0.97
CA LEU A 15 -1.96 -2.66 -1.54
C LEU A 15 -2.50 -1.67 -2.57
N ALA A 16 -3.49 -2.06 -3.38
CA ALA A 16 -4.07 -1.19 -4.39
C ALA A 16 -4.66 0.09 -3.77
N GLU A 17 -5.45 -0.04 -2.70
CA GLU A 17 -6.06 1.11 -2.02
C GLU A 17 -5.05 1.90 -1.18
N GLN A 18 -4.07 1.24 -0.53
CA GLN A 18 -3.07 1.94 0.28
C GLN A 18 -1.99 2.66 -0.54
N LEU A 19 -1.78 2.27 -1.80
CA LEU A 19 -0.86 2.93 -2.73
C LEU A 19 -1.55 3.94 -3.67
N ASP A 20 -2.88 4.08 -3.60
CA ASP A 20 -3.60 5.16 -4.27
C ASP A 20 -3.53 6.45 -3.43
N SER A 21 -2.86 7.48 -3.95
CA SER A 21 -2.71 8.77 -3.28
C SER A 21 -4.03 9.54 -3.08
N ARG A 22 -5.10 9.14 -3.77
CA ARG A 22 -6.45 9.72 -3.60
C ARG A 22 -7.22 9.09 -2.45
N ASN A 23 -6.72 7.98 -1.89
CA ASN A 23 -7.38 7.29 -0.80
C ASN A 23 -7.28 8.13 0.49
N ARG A 24 -8.41 8.26 1.20
CA ARG A 24 -8.60 9.14 2.37
C ARG A 24 -9.27 8.33 3.48
N PRO A 25 -9.05 8.67 4.76
CA PRO A 25 -8.37 9.87 5.26
C PRO A 25 -6.84 9.80 5.26
N CYS A 26 -6.26 8.62 5.00
CA CYS A 26 -4.81 8.43 4.90
C CYS A 26 -4.41 7.26 4.00
N ASN A 27 -3.13 7.18 3.62
CA ASN A 27 -2.55 6.09 2.81
C ASN A 27 -1.00 6.00 2.97
N PHE A 28 -0.35 5.01 2.35
CA PHE A 28 1.11 4.84 2.46
C PHE A 28 1.91 5.90 1.70
N VAL A 29 1.35 6.50 0.65
CA VAL A 29 2.01 7.57 -0.12
C VAL A 29 2.26 8.78 0.76
N GLU A 30 1.34 9.09 1.69
CA GLU A 30 1.50 10.17 2.67
C GLU A 30 2.66 9.93 3.66
N LEU A 31 3.09 8.69 3.85
CA LEU A 31 4.20 8.33 4.74
C LEU A 31 5.57 8.37 4.04
N MET A 32 5.61 8.42 2.70
CA MET A 32 6.87 8.42 1.94
C MET A 32 7.88 9.51 2.35
N PRO A 33 7.47 10.76 2.70
CA PRO A 33 8.40 11.78 3.17
C PRO A 33 9.17 11.40 4.44
N ARG A 34 8.67 10.44 5.23
CA ARG A 34 9.31 9.99 6.47
C ARG A 34 10.38 8.92 6.27
N LEU A 35 10.54 8.40 5.05
CA LEU A 35 11.53 7.36 4.76
C LEU A 35 12.99 7.86 4.91
N THR A 36 13.19 9.17 5.02
CA THR A 36 14.50 9.81 5.20
C THR A 36 14.66 10.44 6.59
N GLU A 37 13.81 10.08 7.55
CA GLU A 37 13.92 10.56 8.94
C GLU A 37 15.14 9.89 9.62
N THR A 38 16.12 10.69 10.07
CA THR A 38 17.33 10.25 10.82
C THR A 38 17.08 10.14 12.31
#